data_AF-A0A2A4M8H4-F1
#
_entry.id   AF-A0A2A4M8H4-F1
#
_cell.length_a   1.000
_cell.length_b   1.000
_cell.length_c   1.000
_cell.angle_alpha   90.00
_cell.angle_beta   90.00
_cell.angle_gamma   90.00
#
_symmetry.space_group_name_H-M   'P 1'
#
loop_
_entity.id
_entity.type
_entity.pdbx_description
1 polymer ?
#
loop_
_entity_poly.entity_id
_entity_poly.type
_entity_poly.pdbx_seq_one_letter_code
_entity_poly.pdbx_strand_id
1 'polypeptide(L)'
;DFLKVWKFGEWNTIKVRCEGRIPTLTTWVNGLKISVLDMSAIEWNNYDAEACAKLQGHKGHISLEVHNNNFKSGMGKDRWWPGAVVRWKNIFIRELN
;
A
#
# COMPACT_ATOMS: atom_id res chain seq x y z
N ASP A 1 10.73 3.62 -16.44
CA ASP A 1 11.01 4.37 -15.19
C ASP A 1 10.64 3.62 -13.93
N PHE A 2 9.50 2.93 -13.88
CA PHE A 2 9.07 2.13 -12.74
C PHE A 2 10.17 1.22 -12.14
N LEU A 3 10.79 0.32 -12.90
CA LEU A 3 11.83 -0.56 -12.34
C LEU A 3 13.12 0.21 -11.98
N LYS A 4 13.45 1.28 -12.72
CA LYS A 4 14.67 2.07 -12.53
C LYS A 4 14.64 2.90 -11.24
N VAL A 5 13.45 3.25 -10.75
CA VAL A 5 13.34 4.07 -9.55
C VAL A 5 13.64 3.29 -8.27
N TRP A 6 13.55 1.95 -8.29
CA TRP A 6 13.80 1.12 -7.12
C TRP A 6 15.29 0.90 -6.86
N LYS A 7 15.66 0.96 -5.59
CA LYS A 7 17.01 0.64 -5.11
C LYS A 7 16.98 -0.70 -4.38
N PHE A 8 17.39 -1.76 -5.06
CA PHE A 8 17.41 -3.11 -4.48
C PHE A 8 18.49 -3.23 -3.40
N GLY A 9 18.15 -3.77 -2.24
CA GLY A 9 19.06 -3.90 -1.10
C GLY A 9 19.33 -2.60 -0.33
N GLU A 10 18.76 -1.47 -0.77
CA GLU A 10 18.93 -0.17 -0.13
C GLU A 10 17.60 0.43 0.38
N TRP A 11 17.69 1.61 0.97
CA TRP A 11 16.54 2.37 1.44
C TRP A 11 15.80 3.04 0.29
N ASN A 12 14.49 2.78 0.21
CA ASN A 12 13.56 3.48 -0.68
C ASN A 12 12.66 4.40 0.15
N THR A 13 12.36 5.58 -0.38
CA THR A 13 11.35 6.49 0.20
C THR A 13 10.01 6.21 -0.45
N ILE A 14 9.03 5.84 0.38
CA ILE A 14 7.64 5.70 -0.03
C ILE A 14 6.84 6.87 0.53
N LYS A 15 6.03 7.48 -0.31
CA LYS A 15 5.03 8.47 0.11
C LYS A 15 3.67 7.99 -0.37
N VAL A 16 2.69 8.02 0.53
CA VAL A 16 1.28 7.79 0.20
C VAL A 16 0.51 9.03 0.63
N ARG A 17 -0.37 9.51 -0.26
CA ARG A 17 -1.35 10.55 0.04
C ARG A 17 -2.73 9.93 -0.11
N CYS A 18 -3.54 10.02 0.95
CA CYS A 18 -4.90 9.48 1.01
C CYS A 18 -5.85 10.65 1.23
N GLU A 19 -6.79 10.85 0.30
CA GLU A 19 -7.66 12.03 0.25
C GLU A 19 -9.12 11.63 0.07
N GLY A 20 -10.04 12.32 0.74
CA GLY A 20 -11.47 12.12 0.58
C GLY A 20 -12.05 11.00 1.46
N ARG A 21 -13.39 10.97 1.56
CA ARG A 21 -14.14 9.96 2.31
C ARG A 21 -14.15 8.60 1.59
N ILE A 22 -14.42 8.63 0.28
CA ILE A 22 -14.09 7.53 -0.63
C ILE A 22 -12.70 7.89 -1.16
N PRO A 23 -11.65 7.15 -0.77
CA PRO A 23 -10.32 7.71 -0.87
C PRO A 23 -9.77 7.66 -2.29
N THR A 24 -9.07 8.73 -2.68
CA THR A 24 -8.06 8.65 -3.74
C THR A 24 -6.69 8.48 -3.10
N LEU A 25 -5.99 7.41 -3.47
CA LEU A 25 -4.66 7.09 -3.01
C LEU A 25 -3.65 7.41 -4.09
N THR A 26 -2.71 8.31 -3.83
CA THR A 26 -1.55 8.52 -4.69
C THR A 26 -0.29 8.01 -4.01
N THR A 27 0.50 7.21 -4.73
CA THR A 27 1.73 6.61 -4.21
C THR A 27 2.94 7.06 -5.01
N TRP A 28 4.02 7.38 -4.32
CA TRP A 28 5.33 7.69 -4.90
C TRP A 28 6.40 6.77 -4.32
N VAL A 29 7.35 6.40 -5.17
CA VAL A 29 8.60 5.70 -4.81
C VAL A 29 9.76 6.57 -5.25
N ASN A 30 10.65 6.94 -4.32
CA ASN A 30 11.81 7.82 -4.55
C ASN A 30 11.47 9.06 -5.41
N GLY A 31 10.32 9.67 -5.16
CA GLY A 31 9.84 10.88 -5.86
C GLY A 31 9.08 10.63 -7.16
N LEU A 32 9.20 9.44 -7.78
CA LEU A 32 8.41 9.08 -8.97
C LEU A 32 6.97 8.74 -8.54
N LYS A 33 5.98 9.37 -9.16
CA LYS A 33 4.56 8.99 -8.99
C LYS A 33 4.34 7.63 -9.64
N ILE A 34 3.96 6.64 -8.85
CA ILE A 34 3.81 5.25 -9.28
C ILE A 34 2.37 4.92 -9.64
N SER A 35 1.43 5.36 -8.81
CA SER A 35 0.03 4.99 -8.95
C SER A 35 -0.88 6.08 -8.39
N VAL A 36 -2.05 6.19 -9.01
CA VAL A 36 -3.22 6.87 -8.47
C VAL A 36 -4.35 5.83 -8.49
N LEU A 37 -4.90 5.52 -7.32
CA LEU A 37 -6.05 4.64 -7.16
C LEU A 37 -7.21 5.47 -6.65
N ASP A 38 -8.18 5.73 -7.52
CA ASP A 38 -9.44 6.35 -7.14
C ASP A 38 -10.44 5.24 -6.81
N MET A 39 -10.76 5.09 -5.52
CA MET A 39 -11.67 4.07 -5.07
C MET A 39 -13.10 4.29 -5.59
N SER A 40 -13.47 5.50 -6.00
CA SER A 40 -14.79 5.76 -6.58
C SER A 40 -14.93 5.24 -8.03
N ALA A 41 -13.80 5.01 -8.71
CA ALA A 41 -13.74 4.57 -10.10
C ALA A 41 -13.48 3.06 -10.27
N ILE A 42 -13.46 2.29 -9.18
CA ILE A 42 -13.23 0.83 -9.26
C ILE A 42 -14.46 0.14 -9.84
N GLU A 43 -14.25 -0.51 -10.99
CA GLU A 43 -15.23 -1.41 -11.61
C GLU A 43 -14.85 -2.86 -11.29
N TRP A 44 -15.47 -3.43 -10.26
CA TRP A 44 -15.28 -4.83 -9.88
C TRP A 44 -16.58 -5.44 -9.37
N ASN A 45 -16.81 -6.72 -9.66
CA ASN A 45 -18.00 -7.42 -9.18
C ASN A 45 -18.08 -7.40 -7.65
N ASN A 46 -19.20 -6.89 -7.12
CA ASN A 46 -19.49 -6.71 -5.69
C ASN A 46 -18.68 -5.62 -4.97
N TYR A 47 -18.02 -4.72 -5.69
CA TYR A 47 -17.45 -3.53 -5.07
C TYR A 47 -18.51 -2.43 -4.94
N ASP A 48 -18.76 -1.98 -3.72
CA ASP A 48 -19.64 -0.85 -3.40
C ASP A 48 -18.85 0.18 -2.60
N ALA A 49 -18.47 1.28 -3.26
CA ALA A 49 -17.65 2.32 -2.67
C ALA A 49 -18.28 2.97 -1.44
N GLU A 50 -19.61 3.13 -1.44
CA GLU A 50 -20.34 3.74 -0.34
C GLU A 50 -20.45 2.79 0.86
N ALA A 51 -20.75 1.52 0.62
CA ALA A 51 -20.75 0.51 1.67
C ALA A 51 -19.37 0.37 2.33
N CYS A 52 -18.29 0.38 1.53
CA CYS A 52 -16.92 0.38 2.04
C CYS A 52 -16.61 1.62 2.88
N ALA A 53 -16.93 2.82 2.38
CA ALA A 53 -16.67 4.06 3.10
C ALA A 53 -17.46 4.13 4.42
N LYS A 54 -18.70 3.63 4.46
CA LYS A 54 -19.51 3.54 5.68
C LYS A 54 -18.87 2.60 6.71
N LEU A 55 -18.34 1.46 6.27
CA LEU A 55 -17.70 0.48 7.15
C LEU A 55 -16.37 0.99 7.71
N GLN A 56 -15.55 1.64 6.88
CA GLN A 56 -14.21 2.11 7.25
C GLN A 56 -14.26 3.39 8.10
N GLY A 57 -15.27 4.24 7.92
CA GLY A 57 -15.37 5.54 8.59
C GLY A 57 -14.31 6.53 8.09
N HIS A 58 -14.06 7.59 8.88
CA HIS A 58 -13.19 8.71 8.46
C HIS A 58 -11.72 8.55 8.86
N LYS A 59 -11.41 7.68 9.82
CA LYS A 59 -10.06 7.48 10.36
C LYS A 59 -9.84 6.01 10.69
N GLY A 60 -8.62 5.55 10.52
CA GLY A 60 -8.21 4.18 10.83
C GLY A 60 -6.74 4.09 11.16
N HIS A 61 -6.29 2.87 11.49
CA HIS A 61 -4.88 2.60 11.76
C HIS A 61 -4.10 2.34 10.48
N ILE A 62 -2.82 2.73 10.48
CA ILE A 62 -1.86 2.32 9.45
C ILE A 62 -1.07 1.14 10.01
N SER A 63 -1.04 0.04 9.27
CA SER A 63 -0.24 -1.14 9.59
C SER A 63 0.91 -1.32 8.60
N LEU A 64 2.00 -1.91 9.09
CA LEU A 64 3.09 -2.40 8.25
C LEU A 64 2.97 -3.93 8.24
N GLU A 65 2.74 -4.49 7.07
CA GLU A 65 2.53 -5.93 6.94
C GLU A 65 3.80 -6.71 7.28
N VAL A 66 3.66 -7.69 8.18
CA VAL A 66 4.66 -8.74 8.37
C VAL A 66 4.25 -9.91 7.51
N HIS A 67 4.92 -10.07 6.39
CA HIS A 67 4.63 -11.13 5.44
C HIS A 67 5.14 -12.47 6.00
N ASN A 68 4.26 -13.24 6.66
CA ASN A 68 4.54 -14.60 7.13
C ASN A 68 3.70 -15.59 6.31
N ASN A 69 4.33 -16.30 5.38
CA ASN A 69 3.74 -17.45 4.71
C ASN A 69 4.31 -18.73 5.32
N ASN A 70 3.42 -19.61 5.77
CA ASN A 70 3.81 -21.01 5.95
C ASN A 70 4.10 -21.61 4.56
N PHE A 71 5.16 -22.42 4.44
CA PHE A 71 5.48 -23.19 3.22
C PHE A 71 4.34 -24.09 2.74
N LYS A 72 3.34 -24.37 3.60
CA LYS A 72 2.10 -25.08 3.28
C LYS A 72 1.00 -24.20 2.66
N SER A 73 1.19 -22.88 2.55
CA SER A 73 0.23 -22.00 1.88
C SER A 73 0.18 -22.27 0.38
N GLY A 74 -0.92 -21.95 -0.30
CA GLY A 74 -1.10 -22.27 -1.73
C GLY A 74 -0.08 -21.62 -2.67
N MET A 75 0.60 -20.55 -2.25
CA MET A 75 1.70 -19.94 -2.99
C MET A 75 3.10 -20.37 -2.48
N GLY A 76 3.14 -21.24 -1.46
CA GLY A 76 4.33 -21.90 -0.94
C GLY A 76 5.52 -20.97 -0.72
N LYS A 77 6.68 -21.41 -1.24
CA LYS A 77 7.97 -20.69 -1.19
C LYS A 77 8.06 -19.50 -2.14
N ASP A 78 7.15 -19.38 -3.11
CA ASP A 78 7.23 -18.40 -4.19
C ASP A 78 6.56 -17.06 -3.83
N ARG A 79 5.76 -17.03 -2.74
CA ARG A 79 5.13 -15.79 -2.24
C ARG A 79 6.09 -14.86 -1.52
N TRP A 80 6.97 -15.41 -0.69
CA TRP A 80 7.95 -14.65 0.07
C TRP A 80 9.23 -15.45 0.21
N TRP A 81 10.35 -14.81 -0.12
CA TRP A 81 11.63 -15.48 -0.15
C TRP A 81 12.07 -15.92 1.26
N PRO A 82 12.54 -17.16 1.47
CA PRO A 82 12.99 -17.62 2.78
C PRO A 82 14.06 -16.71 3.40
N GLY A 83 13.78 -16.16 4.59
CA GLY A 83 14.68 -15.24 5.28
C GLY A 83 14.66 -13.79 4.76
N ALA A 84 13.83 -13.46 3.75
CA ALA A 84 13.66 -12.08 3.34
C ALA A 84 12.98 -11.27 4.45
N VAL A 85 13.54 -10.08 4.68
CA VAL A 85 13.05 -9.14 5.68
C VAL A 85 12.82 -7.79 5.02
N VAL A 86 11.73 -7.13 5.42
CA VAL A 86 11.52 -5.71 5.13
C VAL A 86 11.78 -4.93 6.41
N ARG A 87 12.57 -3.87 6.30
CA ARG A 87 12.88 -2.96 7.40
C ARG A 87 12.32 -1.59 7.08
N TRP A 88 11.83 -0.91 8.12
CA TRP A 88 11.24 0.41 8.01
C TRP A 88 11.99 1.38 8.92
N LYS A 89 12.13 2.63 8.48
CA LYS A 89 12.66 3.74 9.29
C LYS A 89 12.03 5.05 8.84
N ASN A 90 12.13 6.09 9.67
CA ASN A 90 11.71 7.46 9.31
C ASN A 90 10.22 7.53 8.88
N ILE A 91 9.34 6.90 9.66
CA ILE A 91 7.91 6.86 9.39
C ILE A 91 7.25 8.09 10.03
N PHE A 92 6.62 8.91 9.21
CA PHE A 92 5.92 10.11 9.65
C PHE A 92 4.55 10.16 9.01
N ILE A 93 3.59 10.77 9.71
CA ILE A 93 2.25 11.05 9.22
C ILE A 93 1.96 12.54 9.40
N ARG A 94 1.19 13.08 8.46
CA ARG A 94 0.65 14.45 8.55
C ARG A 94 -0.78 14.43 8.04
N GLU A 95 -1.70 14.99 8.82
CA GLU A 95 -3.07 15.19 8.37
C GLU A 95 -3.10 16.18 7.19
N LEU A 96 -4.11 16.03 6.35
CA LEU A 96 -4.35 16.93 5.22
C LEU A 96 -5.34 18.02 5.68
N ASN A 97 -5.09 19.25 5.27
CA ASN A 97 -5.94 20.41 5.58
C ASN A 97 -7.27 20.32 4.83
#